data_AF-A0A2S5QXY7-F1
#
_entry.id   AF-A0A2S5QXY7-F1
#
_cell.length_a   1.000
_cell.length_b   1.000
_cell.length_c   1.000
_cell.angle_alpha   90.00
_cell.angle_beta   90.00
_cell.angle_gamma   90.00
#
_symmetry.space_group_name_H-M   'P 1'
#
loop_
_entity.id
_entity.type
_entity.pdbx_description
1 polymer ?
#
loop_
_entity_poly.entity_id
_entity_poly.type
_entity_poly.pdbx_seq_one_letter_code
_entity_poly.pdbx_strand_id
1 'polypeptide(L)'
;MARPVTALVPALLLSTGLLSCLATPIYAAHTDELVQKISAHVVKVQVGLANGGYGLGSGVVIAKDQVVTNCHVVAGAVSVSVNSNGENYSASALKPDWYHDLCILTVAGLTAPIATFGSSENLKYEQPVYTVGFANFSPRPNGTFGFVKGLYPMDDSVVIRASNAFRMGDSGGGMFDDVGNLVGIVTVKSPGRDAFYYNMSVEWVQRLMSKPEQPIASKSELAFWAESHEKWPFFMKIVQPLKTGDWAALETIASQWAEQEPQTTEALFYRAVAEFSLKNTAYAELHLNQVVATNSNHSSALYYLGLIAEENGKRIEALNMVAALDMLDVNIANDLKSAMGIKAD
;
A
#
# COMPACT_ATOMS: atom_id res chain seq x y z
N MET A 1 91.03 -11.70 4.02
CA MET A 1 90.81 -11.40 2.59
C MET A 1 89.35 -11.59 2.28
N ALA A 2 88.67 -10.50 1.92
CA ALA A 2 87.23 -10.41 1.73
C ALA A 2 86.81 -10.79 0.30
N ARG A 3 85.61 -11.35 0.13
CA ARG A 3 84.76 -11.33 -1.08
C ARG A 3 83.30 -11.72 -0.69
N PRO A 4 82.28 -11.29 -1.46
CA PRO A 4 81.17 -10.49 -0.92
C PRO A 4 79.88 -11.28 -0.63
N VAL A 5 79.08 -10.74 0.29
CA VAL A 5 77.71 -11.16 0.59
C VAL A 5 76.76 -10.39 -0.31
N THR A 6 76.02 -11.11 -1.15
CA THR A 6 74.96 -10.59 -2.02
C THR A 6 73.72 -10.28 -1.19
N ALA A 7 73.31 -9.02 -1.13
CA ALA A 7 72.08 -8.59 -0.46
C ALA A 7 70.85 -8.92 -1.34
N LEU A 8 69.93 -9.72 -0.80
CA LEU A 8 68.58 -9.90 -1.35
C LEU A 8 67.74 -8.63 -1.07
N VAL A 9 67.23 -8.02 -2.13
CA VAL A 9 66.21 -6.97 -2.08
C VAL A 9 64.84 -7.65 -1.93
N PRO A 10 64.01 -7.31 -0.94
CA PRO A 10 62.64 -7.81 -0.88
C PRO A 10 61.77 -7.05 -1.88
N ALA A 11 61.09 -7.79 -2.77
CA ALA A 11 60.10 -7.26 -3.68
C ALA A 11 58.88 -6.77 -2.88
N LEU A 12 58.63 -5.46 -2.92
CA LEU A 12 57.46 -4.82 -2.35
C LEU A 12 56.26 -5.09 -3.28
N LEU A 13 55.41 -6.06 -2.92
CA LEU A 13 54.10 -6.26 -3.53
C LEU A 13 53.19 -5.09 -3.11
N LEU A 14 53.02 -4.10 -3.98
CA LEU A 14 51.93 -3.12 -3.85
C LEU A 14 50.61 -3.85 -4.13
N SER A 15 49.89 -4.22 -3.07
CA SER A 15 48.47 -4.54 -3.15
C SER A 15 47.69 -3.26 -3.41
N THR A 16 47.33 -3.02 -4.67
CA THR A 16 46.31 -2.02 -5.01
C THR A 16 44.97 -2.55 -4.50
N GLY A 17 44.60 -2.15 -3.28
CA GLY A 17 43.24 -2.29 -2.79
C GLY A 17 42.31 -1.47 -3.67
N LEU A 18 41.57 -2.13 -4.57
CA LEU A 18 40.38 -1.54 -5.17
C LEU A 18 39.40 -1.28 -4.02
N LEU A 19 39.28 -0.02 -3.62
CA LEU A 19 38.12 0.45 -2.89
C LEU A 19 36.93 0.32 -3.86
N SER A 20 36.21 -0.78 -3.76
CA SER A 20 34.87 -0.89 -4.35
C SER A 20 33.98 0.10 -3.59
N CYS A 21 33.87 1.32 -4.10
CA CYS A 21 32.79 2.22 -3.73
C CYS A 21 31.48 1.50 -4.10
N LEU A 22 30.82 0.92 -3.10
CA LEU A 22 29.43 0.53 -3.22
C LEU A 22 28.66 1.82 -3.52
N ALA A 23 28.36 2.05 -4.79
CA ALA A 23 27.41 3.07 -5.18
C ALA A 23 26.09 2.66 -4.56
N THR A 24 25.74 3.26 -3.42
CA THR A 24 24.37 3.18 -2.93
C THR A 24 23.49 3.73 -4.05
N PRO A 25 22.50 2.97 -4.54
CA PRO A 25 21.67 3.45 -5.62
C PRO A 25 21.01 4.75 -5.17
N ILE A 26 21.14 5.79 -5.98
CA ILE A 26 20.60 7.14 -5.75
C ILE A 26 19.11 7.08 -5.32
N TYR A 27 18.39 6.08 -5.83
CA TYR A 27 17.00 5.77 -5.46
C TYR A 27 16.80 5.45 -3.97
N ALA A 28 17.68 4.68 -3.34
CA ALA A 28 17.58 4.32 -1.91
C ALA A 28 17.92 5.50 -0.98
N ALA A 29 18.81 6.40 -1.41
CA ALA A 29 19.11 7.61 -0.64
C ALA A 29 17.94 8.62 -0.69
N HIS A 30 17.29 8.75 -1.84
CA HIS A 30 16.10 9.61 -1.98
C HIS A 30 14.89 9.06 -1.21
N THR A 31 14.74 7.73 -1.08
CA THR A 31 13.65 7.13 -0.29
C THR A 31 13.80 7.43 1.20
N ASP A 32 15.02 7.40 1.75
CA ASP A 32 15.26 7.63 3.18
C ASP A 32 15.01 9.10 3.58
N GLU A 33 15.45 10.05 2.76
CA GLU A 33 15.22 11.49 2.99
C GLU A 33 13.72 11.82 2.93
N LEU A 34 13.00 11.31 1.92
CA LEU A 34 11.57 11.53 1.79
C LEU A 34 10.83 10.92 2.99
N VAL A 35 11.13 9.67 3.36
CA VAL A 35 10.54 9.01 4.54
C VAL A 35 10.80 9.81 5.81
N GLN A 36 12.01 10.33 6.00
CA GLN A 36 12.33 11.18 7.16
C GLN A 36 11.48 12.45 7.17
N LYS A 37 11.33 13.12 6.03
CA LYS A 37 10.52 14.33 5.90
C LYS A 37 9.05 14.07 6.21
N ILE A 38 8.44 13.07 5.56
CA ILE A 38 7.00 12.79 5.75
C ILE A 38 6.71 12.21 7.14
N SER A 39 7.68 11.58 7.80
CA SER A 39 7.54 11.10 9.18
C SER A 39 7.25 12.21 10.19
N ALA A 40 7.63 13.46 9.90
CA ALA A 40 7.31 14.60 10.77
C ALA A 40 5.80 14.89 10.85
N HIS A 41 5.01 14.46 9.85
CA HIS A 41 3.56 14.62 9.82
C HIS A 41 2.82 13.51 10.58
N VAL A 42 3.51 12.44 10.96
CA VAL A 42 2.89 11.24 11.53
C VAL A 42 3.15 11.19 13.04
N VAL A 43 2.09 10.96 13.79
CA VAL A 43 2.07 10.95 15.24
C VAL A 43 1.55 9.62 15.77
N LYS A 44 1.89 9.29 17.01
CA LYS A 44 1.41 8.06 17.65
C LYS A 44 0.12 8.34 18.37
N VAL A 45 -0.91 7.52 18.13
CA VAL A 45 -2.19 7.61 18.84
C VAL A 45 -2.20 6.56 19.95
N GLN A 46 -2.58 6.97 21.15
CA GLN A 46 -2.69 6.10 22.31
C GLN A 46 -4.10 6.27 22.91
N VAL A 47 -4.73 5.16 23.26
CA VAL A 47 -6.10 5.17 23.76
C VAL A 47 -6.18 4.45 25.10
N GLY A 48 -6.97 5.01 26.01
CA GLY A 48 -7.35 4.37 27.27
C GLY A 48 -8.78 3.84 27.18
N LEU A 49 -9.00 2.62 27.66
CA LEU A 49 -10.30 1.96 27.69
C LEU A 49 -10.89 1.94 29.10
N ALA A 50 -12.23 1.87 29.20
CA ALA A 50 -12.93 1.86 30.48
C ALA A 50 -12.54 0.70 31.41
N ASN A 51 -12.07 -0.42 30.85
CA ASN A 51 -11.62 -1.59 31.59
C ASN A 51 -10.15 -1.49 32.06
N GLY A 52 -9.50 -0.34 31.90
CA GLY A 52 -8.08 -0.13 32.20
C GLY A 52 -7.12 -0.65 31.13
N GLY A 53 -7.64 -1.18 30.02
CA GLY A 53 -6.85 -1.53 28.84
C GLY A 53 -6.36 -0.30 28.09
N TYR A 54 -5.41 -0.51 27.19
CA TYR A 54 -4.91 0.52 26.30
C TYR A 54 -4.79 -0.01 24.86
N GLY A 55 -4.90 0.89 23.90
CA GLY A 55 -4.67 0.62 22.48
C GLY A 55 -3.68 1.61 21.90
N LEU A 56 -3.07 1.24 20.78
CA LEU A 56 -2.05 2.03 20.12
C LEU A 56 -2.26 1.98 18.61
N GLY A 57 -2.03 3.11 17.96
CA GLY A 57 -2.08 3.26 16.51
C GLY A 57 -1.26 4.46 16.07
N SER A 58 -1.51 4.89 14.86
CA SER A 58 -0.88 6.03 14.22
C SER A 58 -1.92 7.08 13.87
N GLY A 59 -1.45 8.29 13.57
CA GLY A 59 -2.28 9.38 13.07
C GLY A 59 -1.46 10.32 12.20
N VAL A 60 -2.12 11.11 11.37
CA VAL A 60 -1.49 12.12 10.52
C VAL A 60 -2.04 13.49 10.85
N VAL A 61 -1.15 14.48 11.01
CA VAL A 61 -1.55 15.87 11.24
C VAL A 61 -2.02 16.47 9.93
N ILE A 62 -3.29 16.82 9.83
CA ILE A 62 -3.95 17.26 8.58
C ILE A 62 -4.38 18.72 8.58
N ALA A 63 -4.47 19.33 9.77
CA ALA A 63 -4.67 20.76 9.95
C ALA A 63 -4.20 21.15 11.35
N LYS A 64 -4.26 22.46 11.65
CA LYS A 64 -4.00 22.94 13.01
C LYS A 64 -4.93 22.23 13.99
N ASP A 65 -4.33 21.66 15.03
CA ASP A 65 -5.02 20.92 16.11
C ASP A 65 -5.88 19.74 15.61
N GLN A 66 -5.64 19.22 14.39
CA GLN A 66 -6.41 18.10 13.82
C GLN A 66 -5.51 16.96 13.35
N VAL A 67 -5.81 15.76 13.85
CA VAL A 67 -5.11 14.52 13.50
C VAL A 67 -6.11 13.51 12.98
N VAL A 68 -5.92 13.01 11.77
CA VAL A 68 -6.70 11.87 11.27
C VAL A 68 -6.06 10.56 11.73
N THR A 69 -6.89 9.59 12.10
CA THR A 69 -6.53 8.21 12.43
C THR A 69 -7.65 7.28 11.96
N ASN A 70 -7.54 5.98 12.20
CA ASN A 70 -8.68 5.09 12.00
C ASN A 70 -9.64 5.12 13.18
N CYS A 71 -10.93 5.00 12.88
CA CYS A 71 -11.94 4.92 13.94
C CYS A 71 -11.80 3.67 14.80
N HIS A 72 -11.37 2.54 14.24
CA HIS A 72 -11.13 1.33 15.02
C HIS A 72 -10.00 1.48 16.06
N VAL A 73 -9.06 2.42 15.85
CA VAL A 73 -8.00 2.71 16.84
C VAL A 73 -8.59 3.36 18.09
N VAL A 74 -9.62 4.18 17.92
CA VAL A 74 -10.25 4.97 18.99
C VAL A 74 -11.61 4.43 19.45
N ALA A 75 -12.05 3.31 18.89
CA ALA A 75 -13.32 2.68 19.23
C ALA A 75 -13.35 2.26 20.71
N GLY A 76 -14.41 2.65 21.42
CA GLY A 76 -14.57 2.37 22.85
C GLY A 76 -13.59 3.10 23.78
N ALA A 77 -12.82 4.07 23.27
CA ALA A 77 -11.90 4.86 24.07
C ALA A 77 -12.66 5.78 25.04
N VAL A 78 -12.17 5.84 26.29
CA VAL A 78 -12.59 6.87 27.27
C VAL A 78 -11.62 8.04 27.31
N SER A 79 -10.40 7.84 26.83
CA SER A 79 -9.40 8.88 26.64
C SER A 79 -8.54 8.57 25.42
N VAL A 80 -8.10 9.61 24.73
CA VAL A 80 -7.19 9.52 23.58
C VAL A 80 -6.10 10.56 23.76
N SER A 81 -4.84 10.16 23.56
CA SER A 81 -3.70 11.06 23.54
C SER A 81 -2.85 10.83 22.29
N VAL A 82 -2.34 11.91 21.74
CA VAL A 82 -1.40 11.91 20.62
C VAL A 82 -0.01 12.20 21.16
N ASN A 83 0.94 11.29 20.88
CA ASN A 83 2.35 11.50 21.16
C ASN A 83 3.05 12.01 19.90
N SER A 84 3.70 13.16 20.02
CA SER A 84 4.56 13.74 18.99
C SER A 84 5.93 14.04 19.59
N ASN A 85 6.98 13.39 19.08
CA ASN A 85 8.36 13.56 19.53
C ASN A 85 8.57 13.46 21.05
N GLY A 86 7.81 12.58 21.72
CA GLY A 86 7.90 12.36 23.17
C GLY A 86 6.96 13.23 24.02
N GLU A 87 6.32 14.24 23.44
CA GLU A 87 5.32 15.05 24.12
C GLU A 87 3.90 14.49 23.88
N ASN A 88 3.07 14.48 24.91
CA ASN A 88 1.71 13.96 24.87
C ASN A 88 0.67 15.08 24.86
N TYR A 89 -0.27 15.00 23.93
CA TYR A 89 -1.36 15.95 23.77
C TYR A 89 -2.70 15.20 23.89
N SER A 90 -3.60 15.66 24.76
CA SER A 90 -4.92 15.02 24.91
C SER A 90 -5.85 15.44 23.77
N ALA A 91 -6.58 14.48 23.20
CA ALA A 91 -7.66 14.77 22.29
C ALA A 91 -8.94 15.14 23.06
N SER A 92 -9.58 16.24 22.70
CA SER A 92 -10.80 16.73 23.37
C SER A 92 -12.09 16.27 22.70
N ALA A 93 -12.04 15.97 21.41
CA ALA A 93 -13.18 15.57 20.60
C ALA A 93 -12.74 14.72 19.40
N LEU A 94 -13.71 14.09 18.73
CA LEU A 94 -13.50 13.40 17.46
C LEU A 94 -14.60 13.73 16.45
N LYS A 95 -14.28 13.66 15.16
CA LYS A 95 -15.23 13.66 14.05
C LYS A 95 -15.16 12.28 13.40
N PRO A 96 -16.17 11.41 13.54
CA PRO A 96 -16.10 10.06 13.03
C PRO A 96 -16.77 9.92 11.66
N ASP A 97 -16.11 9.20 10.78
CA ASP A 97 -16.71 8.46 9.68
C ASP A 97 -16.47 6.96 9.97
N TRP A 98 -17.40 6.36 10.71
CA TRP A 98 -17.26 4.96 11.13
C TRP A 98 -17.27 4.01 9.95
N TYR A 99 -18.08 4.30 8.91
CA TYR A 99 -18.24 3.42 7.77
C TYR A 99 -16.93 3.29 6.97
N HIS A 100 -16.25 4.42 6.68
CA HIS A 100 -14.95 4.44 6.02
C HIS A 100 -13.76 4.25 6.97
N ASP A 101 -14.01 4.04 8.26
CA ASP A 101 -12.99 3.87 9.30
C ASP A 101 -11.99 5.03 9.41
N LEU A 102 -12.50 6.26 9.37
CA LEU A 102 -11.70 7.48 9.46
C LEU A 102 -12.22 8.38 10.58
N CYS A 103 -11.35 8.75 11.51
CA CYS A 103 -11.68 9.60 12.64
C CYS A 103 -10.69 10.77 12.72
N ILE A 104 -11.19 12.01 12.77
CA ILE A 104 -10.36 13.19 13.02
C ILE A 104 -10.44 13.54 14.50
N LEU A 105 -9.31 13.58 15.18
CA LEU A 105 -9.15 14.00 16.57
C LEU A 105 -8.88 15.50 16.64
N THR A 106 -9.54 16.19 17.57
CA THR A 106 -9.22 17.58 17.95
C THR A 106 -8.21 17.56 19.09
N VAL A 107 -7.00 18.05 18.83
CA VAL A 107 -5.80 17.92 19.70
C VAL A 107 -5.15 19.29 19.86
N ALA A 108 -5.65 20.09 20.80
CA ALA A 108 -5.21 21.46 20.99
C ALA A 108 -3.73 21.55 21.41
N GLY A 109 -3.00 22.47 20.76
CA GLY A 109 -1.61 22.78 21.10
C GLY A 109 -0.57 21.91 20.41
N LEU A 110 -0.99 20.97 19.57
CA LEU A 110 -0.09 20.13 18.78
C LEU A 110 0.75 21.00 17.82
N THR A 111 2.08 20.84 17.88
CA THR A 111 3.04 21.65 17.10
C THR A 111 3.65 20.91 15.90
N ALA A 112 3.25 19.66 15.67
CA ALA A 112 3.75 18.86 14.57
C ALA A 112 3.37 19.44 13.18
N PRO A 113 4.24 19.34 12.17
CA PRO A 113 3.98 19.84 10.82
C PRO A 113 2.73 19.21 10.19
N ILE A 114 1.92 20.03 9.52
CA ILE A 114 0.72 19.60 8.79
C ILE A 114 1.12 18.95 7.46
N ALA A 115 0.56 17.77 7.15
CA ALA A 115 0.71 17.11 5.87
C ALA A 115 0.03 17.91 4.75
N THR A 116 0.65 17.94 3.57
CA THR A 116 0.00 18.48 2.37
C THR A 116 -0.87 17.39 1.74
N PHE A 117 -2.12 17.70 1.41
CA PHE A 117 -2.98 16.75 0.71
C PHE A 117 -2.59 16.62 -0.77
N GLY A 118 -2.52 15.39 -1.24
CA GLY A 118 -2.52 15.03 -2.66
C GLY A 118 -3.93 14.68 -3.11
N SER A 119 -4.04 13.71 -4.02
CA SER A 119 -5.34 13.14 -4.42
C SER A 119 -5.20 11.63 -4.63
N SER A 120 -6.08 10.86 -3.98
CA SER A 120 -6.15 9.41 -4.14
C SER A 120 -6.67 9.03 -5.51
N GLU A 121 -7.57 9.84 -6.08
CA GLU A 121 -8.22 9.58 -7.38
C GLU A 121 -7.27 9.72 -8.57
N ASN A 122 -6.21 10.51 -8.41
CA ASN A 122 -5.18 10.69 -9.43
C ASN A 122 -4.07 9.64 -9.37
N LEU A 123 -4.11 8.72 -8.40
CA LEU A 123 -3.14 7.65 -8.30
C LEU A 123 -3.23 6.75 -9.54
N LYS A 124 -2.08 6.23 -9.95
CA LYS A 124 -1.98 5.29 -11.07
C LYS A 124 -1.44 3.96 -10.58
N TYR A 125 -1.82 2.89 -11.26
CA TYR A 125 -1.17 1.60 -11.07
C TYR A 125 0.35 1.73 -11.26
N GLU A 126 1.08 1.02 -10.42
CA GLU A 126 2.54 1.03 -10.36
C GLU A 126 3.15 2.39 -9.98
N GLN A 127 2.33 3.34 -9.51
CA GLN A 127 2.85 4.57 -8.93
C GLN A 127 3.57 4.28 -7.60
N PRO A 128 4.79 4.79 -7.39
CA PRO A 128 5.51 4.65 -6.13
C PRO A 128 4.79 5.37 -5.00
N VAL A 129 4.72 4.72 -3.84
CA VAL A 129 4.02 5.22 -2.65
C VAL A 129 4.77 4.83 -1.38
N TYR A 130 4.63 5.65 -0.35
CA TYR A 130 5.31 5.48 0.93
C TYR A 130 4.28 5.47 2.04
N THR A 131 4.33 4.48 2.94
CA THR A 131 3.52 4.55 4.16
C THR A 131 4.37 4.78 5.37
N VAL A 132 3.90 5.62 6.28
CA VAL A 132 4.56 5.88 7.56
C VAL A 132 3.58 5.67 8.71
N GLY A 133 4.01 4.89 9.70
CA GLY A 133 3.26 4.58 10.91
C GLY A 133 4.17 4.15 12.06
N PHE A 134 3.56 3.82 13.20
CA PHE A 134 4.22 3.35 14.42
C PHE A 134 4.13 1.83 14.55
N ALA A 135 4.60 1.12 13.52
CA ALA A 135 4.67 -0.33 13.44
C ALA A 135 5.19 -0.99 14.73
N ASN A 136 4.52 -2.06 15.16
CA ASN A 136 4.82 -2.82 16.37
C ASN A 136 4.97 -1.94 17.62
N PHE A 137 4.26 -0.81 17.65
CA PHE A 137 4.28 0.15 18.75
C PHE A 137 5.65 0.78 19.01
N SER A 138 6.50 0.82 17.97
CA SER A 138 7.83 1.43 17.99
C SER A 138 7.81 2.83 18.60
N PRO A 139 8.84 3.28 19.34
CA PRO A 139 8.94 4.65 19.82
C PRO A 139 9.10 5.68 18.68
N ARG A 140 9.51 5.24 17.49
CA ARG A 140 9.72 6.10 16.31
C ARG A 140 8.85 5.65 15.14
N PRO A 141 8.41 6.58 14.27
CA PRO A 141 7.73 6.20 13.05
C PRO A 141 8.67 5.40 12.14
N ASN A 142 8.11 4.47 11.38
CA ASN A 142 8.80 3.68 10.38
C ASN A 142 8.09 3.85 9.04
N GLY A 143 8.88 4.07 7.99
CA GLY A 143 8.38 4.13 6.63
C GLY A 143 8.61 2.82 5.87
N THR A 144 7.66 2.46 5.03
CA THR A 144 7.80 1.40 4.03
C THR A 144 7.51 1.96 2.64
N PHE A 145 8.14 1.36 1.64
CA PHE A 145 8.01 1.72 0.24
C PHE A 145 7.23 0.63 -0.51
N GLY A 146 6.39 1.04 -1.45
CA GLY A 146 5.65 0.13 -2.31
C GLY A 146 5.08 0.83 -3.54
N PHE A 147 4.13 0.16 -4.16
CA PHE A 147 3.48 0.62 -5.38
C PHE A 147 1.97 0.43 -5.27
N VAL A 148 1.21 1.31 -5.93
CA VAL A 148 -0.24 1.13 -6.09
C VAL A 148 -0.49 -0.11 -6.94
N LYS A 149 -1.27 -1.06 -6.41
CA LYS A 149 -1.62 -2.33 -7.05
C LYS A 149 -3.10 -2.47 -7.36
N GLY A 150 -3.95 -1.59 -6.83
CA GLY A 150 -5.40 -1.64 -7.03
C GLY A 150 -6.06 -0.35 -6.62
N LEU A 151 -7.06 0.08 -7.38
CA LEU A 151 -7.86 1.26 -7.10
C LEU A 151 -9.33 0.82 -7.19
N TYR A 152 -10.04 0.81 -6.07
CA TYR A 152 -11.43 0.33 -6.03
C TYR A 152 -12.36 1.53 -5.83
N PRO A 153 -13.04 2.01 -6.88
CA PRO A 153 -14.06 3.04 -6.73
C PRO A 153 -15.08 2.61 -5.68
N MET A 154 -15.36 3.48 -4.73
CA MET A 154 -16.31 3.22 -3.66
C MET A 154 -16.94 4.54 -3.22
N ASP A 155 -18.27 4.56 -3.17
CA ASP A 155 -19.06 5.76 -2.87
C ASP A 155 -18.65 6.94 -3.75
N ASP A 156 -18.03 7.96 -3.15
CA ASP A 156 -17.58 9.20 -3.79
C ASP A 156 -16.05 9.34 -3.77
N SER A 157 -15.31 8.21 -3.73
CA SER A 157 -13.86 8.18 -3.86
C SER A 157 -13.33 6.76 -4.20
N VAL A 158 -12.16 6.39 -3.68
CA VAL A 158 -11.43 5.16 -4.00
C VAL A 158 -10.79 4.53 -2.76
N VAL A 159 -10.83 3.20 -2.66
CA VAL A 159 -9.98 2.43 -1.75
C VAL A 159 -8.71 2.00 -2.48
N ILE A 160 -7.55 2.28 -1.88
CA ILE A 160 -6.25 2.04 -2.53
C ILE A 160 -5.65 0.75 -1.99
N ARG A 161 -5.35 -0.21 -2.87
CA ARG A 161 -4.47 -1.34 -2.55
C ARG A 161 -3.04 -1.02 -2.96
N ALA A 162 -2.11 -1.27 -2.05
CA ALA A 162 -0.69 -1.10 -2.31
C ALA A 162 0.12 -2.35 -1.92
N SER A 163 1.35 -2.46 -2.45
CA SER A 163 2.22 -3.61 -2.21
C SER A 163 3.01 -3.54 -0.89
N ASN A 164 3.12 -2.36 -0.31
CA ASN A 164 3.81 -2.17 0.97
C ASN A 164 3.00 -2.79 2.11
N ALA A 165 3.63 -3.77 2.76
CA ALA A 165 3.07 -4.38 3.95
C ALA A 165 3.12 -3.41 5.13
N PHE A 166 2.06 -3.46 5.96
CA PHE A 166 2.03 -2.81 7.26
C PHE A 166 1.71 -3.80 8.38
N ARG A 167 2.04 -3.40 9.60
CA ARG A 167 1.96 -4.20 10.82
C ARG A 167 0.96 -3.58 11.81
N MET A 168 0.72 -4.31 12.90
CA MET A 168 -0.04 -3.77 14.02
C MET A 168 0.60 -2.46 14.50
N GLY A 169 -0.21 -1.43 14.74
CA GLY A 169 0.25 -0.09 15.11
C GLY A 169 0.38 0.89 13.94
N ASP A 170 0.44 0.42 12.69
CA ASP A 170 0.45 1.30 11.52
C ASP A 170 -0.94 1.87 11.17
N SER A 171 -2.03 1.26 11.66
CA SER A 171 -3.40 1.76 11.48
C SER A 171 -3.52 3.23 11.86
N GLY A 172 -4.05 4.04 10.94
CA GLY A 172 -4.17 5.49 11.03
C GLY A 172 -2.92 6.25 10.55
N GLY A 173 -1.88 5.55 10.12
CA GLY A 173 -0.68 6.12 9.50
C GLY A 173 -0.97 6.72 8.12
N GLY A 174 -0.01 7.46 7.59
CA GLY A 174 -0.16 8.14 6.31
C GLY A 174 0.41 7.34 5.16
N MET A 175 -0.29 7.33 4.03
CA MET A 175 0.20 6.92 2.72
C MET A 175 0.48 8.16 1.88
N PHE A 176 1.68 8.28 1.32
CA PHE A 176 2.19 9.45 0.63
C PHE A 176 2.64 9.11 -0.80
N ASP A 177 2.48 10.06 -1.71
CA ASP A 177 3.04 9.98 -3.06
C ASP A 177 4.57 10.21 -3.08
N ASP A 178 5.18 10.16 -4.26
CA ASP A 178 6.61 10.30 -4.49
C ASP A 178 7.16 11.72 -4.28
N VAL A 179 6.29 12.71 -4.06
CA VAL A 179 6.66 14.08 -3.68
C VAL A 179 6.34 14.41 -2.21
N GLY A 180 5.71 13.48 -1.50
CA GLY A 180 5.42 13.56 -0.07
C GLY A 180 4.07 14.17 0.29
N ASN A 181 3.11 14.22 -0.65
CA ASN A 181 1.73 14.57 -0.33
C ASN A 181 0.98 13.36 0.21
N LEU A 182 0.12 13.57 1.21
CA LEU A 182 -0.77 12.56 1.75
C LEU A 182 -1.83 12.18 0.71
N VAL A 183 -1.87 10.91 0.34
CA VAL A 183 -2.81 10.34 -0.64
C VAL A 183 -3.64 9.20 -0.06
N GLY A 184 -3.45 8.81 1.19
CA GLY A 184 -4.34 7.87 1.86
C GLY A 184 -4.00 7.65 3.32
N ILE A 185 -4.86 6.91 4.02
CA ILE A 185 -4.68 6.51 5.42
C ILE A 185 -4.55 4.99 5.48
N VAL A 186 -3.50 4.51 6.13
CA VAL A 186 -3.22 3.09 6.34
C VAL A 186 -4.30 2.50 7.24
N THR A 187 -5.06 1.51 6.78
CA THR A 187 -6.30 1.10 7.48
C THR A 187 -6.40 -0.39 7.76
N VAL A 188 -6.55 -1.21 6.72
CA VAL A 188 -6.94 -2.62 6.90
C VAL A 188 -6.23 -3.52 5.90
N LYS A 189 -5.94 -4.75 6.32
CA LYS A 189 -5.36 -5.78 5.46
C LYS A 189 -6.28 -6.99 5.37
N SER A 190 -6.28 -7.66 4.23
CA SER A 190 -7.03 -8.90 4.08
C SER A 190 -6.45 -10.04 4.93
N PRO A 191 -7.26 -11.06 5.28
CA PRO A 191 -6.77 -12.24 5.99
C PRO A 191 -5.74 -13.06 5.18
N GLY A 192 -4.92 -13.83 5.89
CA GLY A 192 -3.92 -14.74 5.31
C GLY A 192 -2.48 -14.19 5.31
N ARG A 193 -1.53 -15.02 4.84
CA ARG A 193 -0.10 -14.70 4.78
C ARG A 193 0.22 -13.64 3.72
N ASP A 194 -0.34 -13.78 2.52
CA ASP A 194 -0.14 -12.85 1.41
C ASP A 194 -1.26 -11.80 1.39
N ALA A 195 -1.33 -10.98 2.45
CA ALA A 195 -2.41 -10.02 2.64
C ALA A 195 -2.44 -8.94 1.54
N PHE A 196 -3.64 -8.46 1.23
CA PHE A 196 -3.83 -7.23 0.46
C PHE A 196 -3.93 -6.09 1.46
N TYR A 197 -3.18 -5.02 1.23
CA TYR A 197 -3.07 -3.88 2.14
C TYR A 197 -3.86 -2.71 1.57
N TYR A 198 -4.88 -2.27 2.30
CA TYR A 198 -5.82 -1.25 1.86
C TYR A 198 -5.68 0.05 2.65
N ASN A 199 -5.81 1.15 1.94
CA ASN A 199 -5.71 2.51 2.44
C ASN A 199 -6.96 3.29 2.04
N MET A 200 -7.46 4.13 2.94
CA MET A 200 -8.66 4.95 2.71
C MET A 200 -8.26 6.29 2.11
N SER A 201 -9.08 6.84 1.22
CA SER A 201 -8.72 8.03 0.46
C SER A 201 -8.66 9.30 1.30
N VAL A 202 -7.88 10.27 0.83
CA VAL A 202 -7.81 11.59 1.47
C VAL A 202 -9.05 12.44 1.19
N GLU A 203 -9.77 12.16 0.11
CA GLU A 203 -11.01 12.84 -0.23
C GLU A 203 -12.09 12.59 0.85
N TRP A 204 -12.17 11.37 1.41
CA TRP A 204 -13.02 11.11 2.59
C TRP A 204 -12.58 11.89 3.83
N VAL A 205 -11.26 12.00 4.06
CA VAL A 205 -10.72 12.82 5.16
C VAL A 205 -11.09 14.29 5.01
N GLN A 206 -10.93 14.85 3.82
CA GLN A 206 -11.26 16.25 3.52
C GLN A 206 -12.74 16.54 3.75
N ARG A 207 -13.65 15.63 3.35
CA ARG A 207 -15.09 15.75 3.64
C ARG A 207 -15.40 15.65 5.13
N LEU A 208 -14.67 14.80 5.86
CA LEU A 208 -14.82 14.64 7.30
C LEU A 208 -14.41 15.89 8.08
N MET A 209 -13.45 16.69 7.58
CA MET A 209 -12.99 17.92 8.24
C MET A 209 -14.13 18.91 8.51
N SER A 210 -15.17 18.95 7.67
CA SER A 210 -16.32 19.86 7.83
C SER A 210 -17.45 19.29 8.70
N LYS A 211 -17.35 18.04 9.18
CA LYS A 211 -18.38 17.44 10.04
C LYS A 211 -18.32 18.01 11.48
N PRO A 212 -19.43 18.01 12.22
CA PRO A 212 -19.45 18.45 13.61
C PRO A 212 -18.63 17.51 14.49
N GLU A 213 -18.04 18.09 15.53
CA GLU A 213 -17.34 17.33 16.58
C GLU A 213 -18.31 16.54 17.44
N GLN A 214 -17.82 15.39 17.93
CA GLN A 214 -18.48 14.52 18.87
C GLN A 214 -17.55 14.25 20.07
N PRO A 215 -18.08 13.89 21.25
CA PRO A 215 -17.26 13.49 22.38
C PRO A 215 -16.39 12.26 22.07
N ILE A 216 -15.25 12.11 22.75
CA ILE A 216 -14.36 10.94 22.58
C ILE A 216 -15.10 9.61 22.84
N ALA A 217 -15.90 9.55 23.90
CA ALA A 217 -16.66 8.35 24.27
C ALA A 217 -17.95 8.16 23.44
N SER A 218 -17.98 8.62 22.19
CA SER A 218 -19.12 8.45 21.29
C SER A 218 -19.34 6.99 20.93
N LYS A 219 -20.60 6.63 20.64
CA LYS A 219 -20.95 5.27 20.23
C LYS A 219 -20.24 4.91 18.92
N SER A 220 -19.49 3.81 18.95
CA SER A 220 -18.82 3.25 17.77
C SER A 220 -19.80 2.47 16.88
N GLU A 221 -19.57 2.52 15.57
CA GLU A 221 -20.25 1.72 14.55
C GLU A 221 -19.23 0.88 13.78
N LEU A 222 -19.70 -0.09 12.98
CA LEU A 222 -18.83 -0.94 12.20
C LEU A 222 -18.40 -0.25 10.90
N ALA A 223 -17.12 -0.38 10.56
CA ALA A 223 -16.62 -0.06 9.24
C ALA A 223 -17.09 -1.09 8.20
N PHE A 224 -17.12 -0.70 6.92
CA PHE A 224 -17.53 -1.60 5.84
C PHE A 224 -16.74 -2.91 5.80
N TRP A 225 -15.46 -2.87 6.19
CA TRP A 225 -14.56 -4.03 6.19
C TRP A 225 -14.76 -4.95 7.40
N ALA A 226 -15.42 -4.46 8.46
CA ALA A 226 -15.73 -5.19 9.68
C ALA A 226 -17.14 -5.81 9.67
N GLU A 227 -17.94 -5.49 8.66
CA GLU A 227 -19.27 -6.07 8.44
C GLU A 227 -19.20 -7.56 8.09
N SER A 228 -20.36 -8.22 7.98
CA SER A 228 -20.42 -9.61 7.54
C SER A 228 -20.02 -9.76 6.07
N HIS A 229 -19.59 -10.97 5.69
CA HIS A 229 -19.11 -11.25 4.34
C HIS A 229 -20.12 -10.89 3.25
N GLU A 230 -21.43 -11.04 3.51
CA GLU A 230 -22.50 -10.72 2.57
C GLU A 230 -22.55 -9.22 2.23
N LYS A 231 -22.21 -8.37 3.21
CA LYS A 231 -22.22 -6.91 3.07
C LYS A 231 -20.91 -6.34 2.56
N TRP A 232 -19.84 -7.14 2.48
CA TRP A 232 -18.56 -6.65 1.98
C TRP A 232 -18.65 -6.14 0.53
N PRO A 233 -17.90 -5.09 0.19
CA PRO A 233 -17.64 -4.73 -1.20
C PRO A 233 -17.05 -5.90 -1.99
N PHE A 234 -17.31 -5.94 -3.29
CA PHE A 234 -16.85 -7.03 -4.17
C PHE A 234 -15.33 -7.23 -4.14
N PHE A 235 -14.55 -6.14 -4.12
CA PHE A 235 -13.09 -6.21 -4.08
C PHE A 235 -12.54 -6.93 -2.83
N MET A 236 -13.31 -7.00 -1.75
CA MET A 236 -12.96 -7.79 -0.57
C MET A 236 -13.40 -9.25 -0.71
N LYS A 237 -14.58 -9.50 -1.30
CA LYS A 237 -15.14 -10.84 -1.50
C LYS A 237 -14.27 -11.70 -2.43
N ILE A 238 -13.64 -11.11 -3.44
CA ILE A 238 -12.76 -11.84 -4.38
C ILE A 238 -11.47 -12.38 -3.75
N VAL A 239 -11.07 -11.88 -2.57
CA VAL A 239 -9.73 -12.14 -2.04
C VAL A 239 -9.54 -13.60 -1.66
N GLN A 240 -10.52 -14.21 -1.00
CA GLN A 240 -10.38 -15.60 -0.56
C GLN A 240 -10.40 -16.57 -1.76
N PRO A 241 -11.36 -16.51 -2.70
CA PRO A 241 -11.37 -17.38 -3.87
C PRO A 241 -10.09 -17.26 -4.71
N LEU A 242 -9.61 -16.04 -4.91
CA LEU A 242 -8.35 -15.76 -5.61
C LEU A 242 -7.17 -16.46 -4.93
N LYS A 243 -7.06 -16.38 -3.59
CA LYS A 243 -5.95 -16.97 -2.85
C LYS A 243 -6.02 -18.48 -2.72
N THR A 244 -7.22 -19.05 -2.68
CA THR A 244 -7.41 -20.51 -2.57
C THR A 244 -7.51 -21.22 -3.90
N GLY A 245 -7.51 -20.47 -5.02
CA GLY A 245 -7.71 -21.02 -6.35
C GLY A 245 -9.12 -21.56 -6.58
N ASP A 246 -10.11 -21.04 -5.85
CA ASP A 246 -11.52 -21.33 -6.13
C ASP A 246 -12.00 -20.46 -7.30
N TRP A 247 -11.58 -20.86 -8.50
CA TRP A 247 -11.80 -20.07 -9.72
C TRP A 247 -13.28 -19.97 -10.08
N ALA A 248 -14.09 -20.97 -9.75
CA ALA A 248 -15.53 -20.94 -9.97
C ALA A 248 -16.22 -19.90 -9.06
N ALA A 249 -15.85 -19.84 -7.79
CA ALA A 249 -16.33 -18.80 -6.89
C ALA A 249 -15.83 -17.41 -7.32
N LEU A 250 -14.56 -17.30 -7.74
CA LEU A 250 -14.00 -16.04 -8.26
C LEU A 250 -14.77 -15.55 -9.49
N GLU A 251 -15.02 -16.42 -10.47
CA GLU A 251 -15.79 -16.10 -11.69
C GLU A 251 -17.20 -15.62 -11.33
N THR A 252 -17.87 -16.31 -10.39
CA THR A 252 -19.22 -15.94 -9.95
C THR A 252 -19.25 -14.53 -9.33
N ILE A 253 -18.35 -14.25 -8.39
CA ILE A 253 -18.30 -12.96 -7.69
C ILE A 253 -17.89 -11.85 -8.65
N ALA A 254 -16.86 -12.07 -9.48
CA ALA A 254 -16.37 -11.07 -10.41
C ALA A 254 -17.36 -10.77 -11.54
N SER A 255 -18.12 -11.76 -12.00
CA SER A 255 -19.20 -11.55 -12.98
C SER A 255 -20.32 -10.71 -12.39
N GLN A 256 -20.78 -11.02 -11.18
CA GLN A 256 -21.77 -10.20 -10.47
C GLN A 256 -21.27 -8.76 -10.25
N TRP A 257 -19.99 -8.62 -9.91
CA TRP A 257 -19.36 -7.30 -9.75
C TRP A 257 -19.38 -6.52 -11.07
N ALA A 258 -18.95 -7.13 -12.18
CA ALA A 258 -18.92 -6.46 -13.48
C ALA A 258 -20.33 -6.11 -14.01
N GLU A 259 -21.36 -6.88 -13.62
CA GLU A 259 -22.76 -6.57 -13.94
C GLU A 259 -23.29 -5.37 -13.13
N GLN A 260 -22.96 -5.29 -11.84
CA GLN A 260 -23.46 -4.23 -10.95
C GLN A 260 -22.65 -2.93 -11.08
N GLU A 261 -21.36 -3.04 -11.40
CA GLU A 261 -20.44 -1.92 -11.53
C GLU A 261 -19.65 -2.02 -12.85
N PRO A 262 -20.32 -1.81 -14.02
CA PRO A 262 -19.73 -2.05 -15.34
C PRO A 262 -18.58 -1.12 -15.71
N GLN A 263 -18.33 -0.06 -14.93
CA GLN A 263 -17.21 0.87 -15.13
C GLN A 263 -15.98 0.49 -14.30
N THR A 264 -16.10 -0.50 -13.40
CA THR A 264 -15.01 -0.93 -12.52
C THR A 264 -14.09 -1.88 -13.28
N THR A 265 -12.90 -1.40 -13.64
CA THR A 265 -11.90 -2.16 -14.41
C THR A 265 -11.46 -3.42 -13.66
N GLU A 266 -11.39 -3.35 -12.34
CA GLU A 266 -10.97 -4.43 -11.45
C GLU A 266 -11.95 -5.61 -11.48
N ALA A 267 -13.25 -5.35 -11.64
CA ALA A 267 -14.27 -6.38 -11.76
C ALA A 267 -14.01 -7.25 -13.00
N LEU A 268 -13.74 -6.58 -14.13
CA LEU A 268 -13.41 -7.22 -15.39
C LEU A 268 -12.08 -7.99 -15.32
N PHE A 269 -11.06 -7.40 -14.69
CA PHE A 269 -9.77 -8.05 -14.49
C PHE A 269 -9.91 -9.37 -13.70
N TYR A 270 -10.56 -9.36 -12.55
CA TYR A 270 -10.69 -10.58 -11.73
C TYR A 270 -11.55 -11.64 -12.41
N ARG A 271 -12.55 -11.25 -13.21
CA ARG A 271 -13.29 -12.17 -14.06
C ARG A 271 -12.38 -12.83 -15.09
N ALA A 272 -11.53 -12.05 -15.76
CA ALA A 272 -10.59 -12.58 -16.75
C ALA A 272 -9.55 -13.53 -16.13
N VAL A 273 -9.10 -13.26 -14.90
CA VAL A 273 -8.23 -14.18 -14.14
C VAL A 273 -8.92 -15.52 -13.89
N ALA A 274 -10.19 -15.50 -13.50
CA ALA A 274 -10.97 -16.71 -13.30
C ALA A 274 -11.17 -17.48 -14.61
N GLU A 275 -11.53 -16.79 -15.70
CA GLU A 275 -11.70 -17.36 -17.04
C GLU A 275 -10.41 -18.01 -17.55
N PHE A 276 -9.26 -17.34 -17.39
CA PHE A 276 -7.95 -17.90 -17.74
C PHE A 276 -7.69 -19.21 -16.97
N SER A 277 -7.95 -19.18 -15.67
CA SER A 277 -7.70 -20.30 -14.77
C SER A 277 -8.64 -21.49 -15.04
N LEU A 278 -9.87 -21.21 -15.51
CA LEU A 278 -10.87 -22.18 -15.95
C LEU A 278 -10.70 -22.62 -17.42
N LYS A 279 -9.62 -22.20 -18.10
CA LYS A 279 -9.30 -22.53 -19.50
C LYS A 279 -10.25 -21.93 -20.53
N ASN A 280 -10.99 -20.89 -20.16
CA ASN A 280 -11.76 -20.03 -21.06
C ASN A 280 -10.86 -18.91 -21.63
N THR A 281 -9.71 -19.28 -22.22
CA THR A 281 -8.64 -18.33 -22.59
C THR A 281 -9.06 -17.27 -23.60
N ALA A 282 -10.01 -17.58 -24.50
CA ALA A 282 -10.53 -16.60 -25.46
C ALA A 282 -11.31 -15.46 -24.77
N TYR A 283 -12.12 -15.76 -23.75
CA TYR A 283 -12.80 -14.74 -22.96
C TYR A 283 -11.81 -13.97 -22.08
N ALA A 284 -10.86 -14.68 -21.47
CA ALA A 284 -9.82 -14.05 -20.68
C ALA A 284 -9.01 -13.04 -21.50
N GLU A 285 -8.55 -13.42 -22.70
CA GLU A 285 -7.80 -12.53 -23.61
C GLU A 285 -8.64 -11.30 -24.01
N LEU A 286 -9.92 -11.48 -24.32
CA LEU A 286 -10.84 -10.39 -24.65
C LEU A 286 -10.95 -9.38 -23.50
N HIS A 287 -11.25 -9.87 -22.29
CA HIS A 287 -11.44 -9.02 -21.12
C HIS A 287 -10.13 -8.38 -20.63
N LEU A 288 -9.00 -9.09 -20.69
CA LEU A 288 -7.69 -8.52 -20.36
C LEU A 288 -7.28 -7.40 -21.32
N ASN A 289 -7.57 -7.54 -22.62
CA ASN A 289 -7.33 -6.45 -23.58
C ASN A 289 -8.18 -5.22 -23.28
N GLN A 290 -9.43 -5.39 -22.83
CA GLN A 290 -10.28 -4.28 -22.38
C GLN A 290 -9.73 -3.60 -21.11
N VAL A 291 -9.21 -4.39 -20.16
CA VAL A 291 -8.53 -3.88 -18.95
C VAL A 291 -7.31 -3.04 -19.34
N VAL A 292 -6.43 -3.55 -20.20
CA VAL A 292 -5.22 -2.82 -20.62
C VAL A 292 -5.54 -1.60 -21.48
N ALA A 293 -6.62 -1.65 -22.29
CA ALA A 293 -7.09 -0.49 -23.04
C ALA A 293 -7.57 0.66 -22.13
N THR A 294 -8.09 0.34 -20.94
CA THR A 294 -8.55 1.33 -19.96
C THR A 294 -7.40 1.77 -19.04
N ASN A 295 -6.54 0.83 -18.66
CA ASN A 295 -5.39 1.05 -17.80
C ASN A 295 -4.16 0.30 -18.36
N SER A 296 -3.37 1.02 -19.16
CA SER A 296 -2.14 0.50 -19.75
C SER A 296 -1.06 0.14 -18.73
N ASN A 297 -1.19 0.62 -17.49
CA ASN A 297 -0.26 0.31 -16.40
C ASN A 297 -0.69 -0.92 -15.59
N HIS A 298 -1.74 -1.64 -16.00
CA HIS A 298 -2.24 -2.80 -15.27
C HIS A 298 -1.31 -4.01 -15.45
N SER A 299 -0.20 -4.02 -14.70
CA SER A 299 0.89 -5.01 -14.75
C SER A 299 0.38 -6.45 -14.68
N SER A 300 -0.53 -6.77 -13.76
CA SER A 300 -1.08 -8.12 -13.67
C SER A 300 -1.87 -8.54 -14.91
N ALA A 301 -2.49 -7.60 -15.64
CA ALA A 301 -3.23 -7.94 -16.85
C ALA A 301 -2.27 -8.21 -18.02
N LEU A 302 -1.20 -7.41 -18.13
CA LEU A 302 -0.11 -7.65 -19.07
C LEU A 302 0.56 -9.01 -18.82
N TYR A 303 0.73 -9.40 -17.56
CA TYR A 303 1.23 -10.74 -17.18
C TYR A 303 0.36 -11.87 -17.75
N TYR A 304 -0.95 -11.83 -17.51
CA TYR A 304 -1.86 -12.87 -18.04
C TYR A 304 -1.93 -12.85 -19.58
N LEU A 305 -1.91 -11.68 -20.22
CA LEU A 305 -1.81 -11.59 -21.69
C LEU A 305 -0.51 -12.22 -22.21
N GLY A 306 0.61 -12.02 -21.50
CA GLY A 306 1.88 -12.66 -21.80
C GLY A 306 1.82 -14.18 -21.71
N LEU A 307 1.19 -14.71 -20.64
CA LEU A 307 0.96 -16.14 -20.50
C LEU A 307 0.11 -16.71 -21.63
N ILE A 308 -1.01 -16.06 -21.97
CA ILE A 308 -1.90 -16.48 -23.06
C ILE A 308 -1.16 -16.45 -24.40
N ALA A 309 -0.38 -15.39 -24.67
CA ALA A 309 0.40 -15.28 -25.90
C ALA A 309 1.41 -16.42 -26.01
N GLU A 310 2.11 -16.75 -24.91
CA GLU A 310 3.05 -17.88 -24.87
C GLU A 310 2.34 -19.23 -25.12
N GLU A 311 1.22 -19.50 -24.44
CA GLU A 311 0.42 -20.72 -24.63
C GLU A 311 -0.06 -20.88 -26.07
N ASN A 312 -0.34 -19.77 -26.76
CA ASN A 312 -0.77 -19.73 -28.16
C ASN A 312 0.40 -19.74 -29.17
N GLY A 313 1.64 -19.89 -28.72
CA GLY A 313 2.83 -19.90 -29.59
C GLY A 313 3.22 -18.53 -30.15
N LYS A 314 2.62 -17.45 -29.64
CA LYS A 314 2.88 -16.05 -30.03
C LYS A 314 4.03 -15.45 -29.22
N ARG A 315 5.20 -16.09 -29.26
CA ARG A 315 6.36 -15.75 -28.42
C ARG A 315 6.77 -14.28 -28.49
N ILE A 316 6.68 -13.66 -29.66
CA ILE A 316 7.04 -12.24 -29.85
C ILE A 316 6.06 -11.32 -29.11
N GLU A 317 4.76 -11.64 -29.11
CA GLU A 317 3.76 -10.88 -28.34
C GLU A 317 4.02 -11.02 -26.84
N ALA A 318 4.35 -12.21 -26.35
CA ALA A 318 4.72 -12.44 -24.95
C ALA A 318 5.98 -11.64 -24.54
N LEU A 319 7.01 -11.59 -25.39
CA LEU A 319 8.20 -10.76 -25.16
C LEU A 319 7.89 -9.26 -25.13
N ASN A 320 6.93 -8.79 -25.91
CA ASN A 320 6.48 -7.39 -25.82
C ASN A 320 5.82 -7.10 -24.47
N MET A 321 5.06 -8.06 -23.91
CA MET A 321 4.50 -7.92 -22.56
C MET A 321 5.60 -7.90 -21.50
N VAL A 322 6.64 -8.74 -21.64
CA VAL A 322 7.83 -8.69 -20.78
C VAL A 322 8.48 -7.31 -20.82
N ALA A 323 8.71 -6.75 -22.00
CA ALA A 323 9.33 -5.43 -22.15
C ALA A 323 8.47 -4.31 -21.52
N ALA A 324 7.13 -4.39 -21.65
CA ALA A 324 6.23 -3.47 -20.97
C ALA A 324 6.30 -3.62 -19.44
N LEU A 325 6.38 -4.85 -18.94
CA LEU A 325 6.48 -5.16 -17.52
C LEU A 325 7.83 -4.75 -16.93
N ASP A 326 8.95 -4.88 -17.64
CA ASP A 326 10.26 -4.43 -17.16
C ASP A 326 10.27 -2.92 -16.82
N MET A 327 9.41 -2.13 -17.46
CA MET A 327 9.23 -0.70 -17.16
C MET A 327 8.24 -0.42 -16.02
N LEU A 328 7.34 -1.35 -15.70
CA LEU A 328 6.23 -1.18 -14.76
C LEU A 328 6.46 -1.91 -13.44
N ASP A 329 6.75 -3.21 -13.51
CA ASP A 329 7.05 -4.09 -12.38
C ASP A 329 8.01 -5.20 -12.83
N VAL A 330 9.30 -5.01 -12.49
CA VAL A 330 10.37 -5.95 -12.83
C VAL A 330 10.16 -7.34 -12.20
N ASN A 331 9.47 -7.45 -11.07
CA ASN A 331 9.23 -8.75 -10.45
C ASN A 331 8.21 -9.54 -11.28
N ILE A 332 7.12 -8.89 -11.70
CA ILE A 332 6.12 -9.51 -12.58
C ILE A 332 6.74 -9.84 -13.96
N ALA A 333 7.64 -8.99 -14.46
CA ALA A 333 8.40 -9.28 -15.68
C ALA A 333 9.23 -10.56 -15.53
N ASN A 334 9.93 -10.71 -14.40
CA ASN A 334 10.73 -11.89 -14.08
C ASN A 334 9.89 -13.15 -13.87
N ASP A 335 8.69 -13.03 -13.31
CA ASP A 335 7.73 -14.13 -13.20
C ASP A 335 7.28 -14.61 -14.60
N LEU A 336 6.97 -13.67 -15.50
CA LEU A 336 6.61 -14.00 -16.88
C LEU A 336 7.79 -14.63 -17.64
N LYS A 337 9.00 -14.07 -17.53
CA LYS A 337 10.24 -14.65 -18.08
C LYS A 337 10.41 -16.10 -17.61
N SER A 338 10.21 -16.35 -16.32
CA SER A 338 10.32 -17.69 -15.72
C SER A 338 9.27 -18.66 -16.28
N ALA A 339 8.00 -18.23 -16.39
CA ALA A 339 6.93 -19.02 -17.00
C ALA A 339 7.22 -19.34 -18.48
N MET A 340 7.91 -18.44 -19.17
CA MET A 340 8.36 -18.56 -20.56
C MET A 340 9.66 -19.38 -20.73
N GLY A 341 10.27 -19.87 -19.64
CA GLY A 341 11.56 -20.58 -19.69
C GLY A 341 12.77 -19.69 -20.02
N ILE A 342 12.65 -18.37 -19.84
CA ILE A 342 13.74 -17.40 -19.98
C ILE A 342 14.41 -17.23 -18.61
N LYS A 343 15.73 -17.12 -18.59
CA LYS A 343 16.47 -16.79 -17.37
C LYS A 343 16.12 -15.36 -16.94
N ALA A 344 15.61 -15.18 -15.72
CA ALA A 344 15.42 -13.87 -15.12
C ALA A 344 16.77 -13.19 -14.86
N ASP A 345 16.79 -11.86 -14.97
CA ASP A 345 17.98 -11.02 -14.78
C ASP A 345 18.23 -10.66 -13.31
#